data_AF-A0A7C3FFD1-F1
#
_entry.id   AF-A0A7C3FFD1-F1
#
_cell.length_a   1.000
_cell.length_b   1.000
_cell.length_c   1.000
_cell.angle_alpha   90.00
_cell.angle_beta   90.00
_cell.angle_gamma   90.00
#
_symmetry.space_group_name_H-M   'P 1'
#
loop_
_entity.id
_entity.type
_entity.pdbx_description
1 polymer ?
#
loop_
_entity_poly.entity_id
_entity_poly.type
_entity_poly.pdbx_seq_one_letter_code
_entity_poly.pdbx_strand_id
1 'polypeptide(L)'
;MAKVFTGRVMIPGDKMDEYFAAMAAAEEARRPFREYLENLNDEFADHLSLKFSKRTVRKHTGIVSMFIEFVIRQTDVESIDQITRGIANTHFRKWYKRKVWDSATENDLKVALRKFFTFLSEEKGITNEKALKGLK
;
A
#
# COMPACT_ATOMS: atom_id res chain seq x y z
N MET A 1 1.00 -14.89 -9.87
CA MET A 1 0.14 -13.89 -9.18
C MET A 1 0.88 -13.47 -7.93
N ALA A 2 0.96 -12.16 -7.66
CA ALA A 2 1.57 -11.65 -6.43
C ALA A 2 0.94 -12.31 -5.19
N LYS A 3 1.76 -12.75 -4.26
CA LYS A 3 1.40 -13.43 -3.02
C LYS A 3 1.28 -12.43 -1.87
N VAL A 4 0.32 -12.67 -1.00
CA VAL A 4 0.19 -11.96 0.28
C VAL A 4 0.72 -12.88 1.37
N PHE A 5 1.72 -12.43 2.11
CA PHE A 5 2.30 -13.16 3.22
C PHE A 5 1.36 -13.07 4.42
N THR A 6 0.86 -14.22 4.87
CA THR A 6 0.03 -14.31 6.07
C THR A 6 0.46 -15.51 6.90
N GLY A 7 0.56 -15.34 8.22
CA GLY A 7 0.90 -16.42 9.14
C GLY A 7 2.00 -16.02 10.12
N ARG A 8 2.34 -16.95 11.03
CA ARG A 8 3.52 -16.84 11.90
C ARG A 8 4.64 -17.66 11.28
N VAL A 9 5.84 -17.09 11.21
CA VAL A 9 7.05 -17.82 10.84
C VAL A 9 7.76 -18.21 12.13
N MET A 10 8.06 -19.50 12.29
CA MET A 10 8.88 -19.99 13.40
C MET A 10 10.35 -19.88 13.00
N ILE A 11 11.09 -19.03 13.69
CA ILE A 11 12.52 -18.81 13.45
C ILE A 11 13.28 -19.49 14.59
N PRO A 12 14.13 -20.50 14.30
CA PRO A 12 15.02 -21.08 15.29
C PRO A 12 15.92 -20.01 15.91
N GLY A 13 16.12 -20.05 17.23
CA GLY A 13 16.87 -19.02 17.96
C GLY A 13 18.31 -18.86 17.49
N ASP A 14 18.93 -19.95 17.02
CA ASP A 14 20.26 -20.03 16.42
C ASP A 14 20.37 -19.35 15.04
N LYS A 15 19.24 -19.06 14.39
CA LYS A 15 19.18 -18.43 13.05
C LYS A 15 18.65 -17.00 13.07
N MET A 16 18.54 -16.40 14.25
CA MET A 16 18.00 -15.04 14.40
C MET A 16 18.86 -14.00 13.67
N ASP A 17 20.18 -14.12 13.74
CA ASP A 17 21.09 -13.18 13.08
C ASP A 17 21.01 -13.28 11.55
N GLU A 18 20.96 -14.51 11.01
CA GLU A 18 20.74 -14.76 9.58
C GLU A 18 19.38 -14.18 9.12
N TYR A 19 18.35 -14.35 9.95
CA TYR A 19 17.02 -13.80 9.67
C TYR A 19 17.03 -12.28 9.65
N PHE A 20 17.66 -11.62 10.61
CA PHE A 20 17.76 -10.16 10.64
C PHE A 20 18.57 -9.62 9.46
N ALA A 21 19.67 -10.28 9.07
CA ALA A 21 20.44 -9.92 7.89
C ALA A 21 19.61 -10.06 6.61
N ALA A 22 18.87 -11.17 6.46
CA ALA A 22 18.01 -11.38 5.30
C ALA A 22 16.85 -10.37 5.23
N MET A 23 16.26 -10.01 6.37
CA MET A 23 15.24 -8.97 6.48
C MET A 23 15.80 -7.61 6.05
N ALA A 24 16.97 -7.20 6.55
CA ALA A 24 17.60 -5.94 6.21
C ALA A 24 17.93 -5.86 4.70
N ALA A 25 18.48 -6.93 4.13
CA ALA A 25 18.76 -7.01 2.69
C ALA A 25 17.48 -6.91 1.85
N ALA A 26 16.39 -7.54 2.28
CA ALA A 26 15.11 -7.45 1.59
C ALA A 26 14.48 -6.05 1.71
N GLU A 27 14.61 -5.38 2.85
CA GLU A 27 14.17 -3.99 3.02
C GLU A 27 14.95 -3.04 2.10
N GLU A 28 16.28 -3.19 2.01
CA GLU A 28 17.13 -2.42 1.10
C GLU A 28 16.78 -2.65 -0.36
N ALA A 29 16.56 -3.91 -0.77
CA ALA A 29 16.15 -4.24 -2.13
C ALA A 29 14.79 -3.62 -2.51
N ARG A 30 13.89 -3.45 -1.53
CA ARG A 30 12.56 -2.84 -1.74
C ARG A 30 12.56 -1.32 -1.58
N ARG A 31 13.63 -0.72 -1.06
CA ARG A 31 13.72 0.72 -0.82
C ARG A 31 13.41 1.56 -2.07
N PRO A 32 13.94 1.25 -3.28
CA PRO A 32 13.63 2.05 -4.47
C PRO A 32 12.15 2.05 -4.83
N PHE A 33 11.49 0.89 -4.72
CA PHE A 33 10.07 0.78 -5.00
C PHE A 33 9.23 1.49 -3.94
N ARG A 34 9.65 1.41 -2.67
CA ARG A 34 9.03 2.16 -1.57
C ARG A 34 9.10 3.66 -1.80
N GLU A 35 10.29 4.21 -2.05
CA GLU A 35 10.52 5.64 -2.32
C GLU A 35 9.70 6.10 -3.52
N TYR A 36 9.64 5.29 -4.58
CA TYR A 36 8.79 5.57 -5.74
C TYR A 36 7.30 5.71 -5.38
N LEU A 37 6.77 4.80 -4.56
CA LEU A 37 5.37 4.86 -4.10
C LEU A 37 5.12 6.02 -3.14
N GLU A 38 6.08 6.33 -2.26
CA GLU A 38 5.99 7.46 -1.32
C GLU A 38 5.95 8.80 -2.09
N ASN A 39 6.82 8.96 -3.09
CA ASN A 39 6.78 10.13 -3.98
C ASN A 39 5.43 10.27 -4.71
N LEU A 40 4.86 9.17 -5.20
CA LEU A 40 3.52 9.20 -5.80
C LEU A 40 2.42 9.59 -4.80
N ASN A 41 2.58 9.25 -3.52
CA ASN A 41 1.63 9.66 -2.48
C ASN A 41 1.77 11.16 -2.14
N ASP A 42 2.99 11.71 -2.19
CA ASP A 42 3.21 13.14 -2.02
C ASP A 42 2.60 13.94 -3.18
N GLU A 43 2.83 13.53 -4.41
CA GLU A 43 2.19 14.15 -5.58
C GLU A 43 0.66 14.00 -5.55
N PHE A 44 0.15 12.88 -5.04
CA PHE A 44 -1.27 12.69 -4.81
C PHE A 44 -1.81 13.65 -3.73
N ALA A 45 -1.03 13.93 -2.69
CA ALA A 45 -1.37 14.91 -1.67
C ALA A 45 -1.55 16.30 -2.28
N ASP A 46 -0.58 16.70 -3.12
CA ASP A 46 -0.62 17.97 -3.85
C ASP A 46 -1.84 18.05 -4.76
N HIS A 47 -2.12 16.99 -5.53
CA HIS A 47 -3.30 16.90 -6.38
C HIS A 47 -4.61 17.05 -5.58
N LEU A 48 -4.73 16.36 -4.44
CA LEU A 48 -5.93 16.48 -3.60
C LEU A 48 -6.06 17.87 -2.96
N SER A 49 -4.94 18.53 -2.64
CA SER A 49 -4.94 19.85 -2.01
C SER A 49 -5.62 20.93 -2.86
N LEU A 50 -5.63 20.76 -4.19
CA LEU A 50 -6.29 21.65 -5.14
C LEU A 50 -7.82 21.66 -4.99
N LYS A 51 -8.41 20.57 -4.49
CA LYS A 51 -9.87 20.34 -4.53
C LYS A 51 -10.49 20.03 -3.16
N PHE A 52 -9.69 19.66 -2.17
CA PHE A 52 -10.18 19.17 -0.88
C PHE A 52 -9.56 19.88 0.32
N SER A 53 -10.25 19.84 1.45
CA SER A 53 -9.74 20.38 2.71
C SER A 53 -8.48 19.64 3.18
N LYS A 54 -7.61 20.32 3.93
CA LYS A 54 -6.41 19.72 4.56
C LYS A 54 -6.73 18.45 5.35
N ARG A 55 -7.88 18.42 6.04
CA ARG A 55 -8.34 17.24 6.81
C ARG A 55 -8.59 16.05 5.89
N THR A 56 -9.23 16.27 4.75
CA THR A 56 -9.52 15.22 3.76
C THR A 56 -8.25 14.73 3.09
N VAL A 57 -7.34 15.64 2.71
CA VAL A 57 -6.03 15.30 2.14
C VAL A 57 -5.28 14.38 3.10
N ARG A 58 -5.09 14.81 4.35
CA ARG A 58 -4.38 14.04 5.39
C ARG A 58 -4.99 12.65 5.61
N LYS A 59 -6.33 12.55 5.60
CA LYS A 59 -7.01 11.26 5.76
C LYS A 59 -6.71 10.32 4.59
N HIS A 60 -6.83 10.81 3.35
CA HIS A 60 -6.61 9.97 2.18
C HIS A 60 -5.14 9.58 2.00
N THR A 61 -4.21 10.52 2.14
CA THR A 61 -2.77 10.24 2.02
C THR A 61 -2.25 9.36 3.15
N GLY A 62 -2.82 9.49 4.36
CA GLY A 62 -2.52 8.58 5.48
C GLY A 62 -2.95 7.14 5.20
N ILE A 63 -4.14 6.95 4.61
CA ILE A 63 -4.59 5.62 4.19
C ILE A 63 -3.70 5.04 3.09
N VAL A 64 -3.32 5.86 2.10
CA VAL A 64 -2.43 5.43 1.01
C VAL A 64 -1.03 5.09 1.55
N SER A 65 -0.49 5.87 2.49
CA SER A 65 0.76 5.55 3.17
C SER A 65 0.71 4.17 3.86
N MET A 66 -0.39 3.86 4.57
CA MET A 66 -0.58 2.53 5.16
C MET A 66 -0.76 1.43 4.11
N PHE A 67 -1.32 1.75 2.95
CA PHE A 67 -1.39 0.81 1.84
C PHE A 67 -0.01 0.52 1.26
N ILE A 68 0.86 1.52 1.13
CA ILE A 68 2.26 1.34 0.70
C ILE A 68 3.00 0.43 1.68
N GLU A 69 2.89 0.69 2.98
CA GLU A 69 3.47 -0.18 4.02
C GLU A 69 2.95 -1.63 3.92
N PHE A 70 1.66 -1.81 3.66
CA PHE A 70 1.08 -3.13 3.44
C PHE A 70 1.67 -3.81 2.20
N VAL A 71 1.77 -3.12 1.07
CA VAL A 71 2.35 -3.67 -0.17
C VAL A 71 3.81 -4.07 0.07
N ILE A 72 4.62 -3.17 0.63
CA ILE A 72 6.05 -3.39 0.85
C ILE A 72 6.33 -4.49 1.88
N ARG A 73 5.56 -4.57 2.98
CA ARG A 73 5.86 -5.52 4.06
C ARG A 73 5.10 -6.84 3.98
N GLN A 74 3.96 -6.88 3.30
CA GLN A 74 3.04 -8.04 3.33
C GLN A 74 2.85 -8.70 1.97
N THR A 75 3.50 -8.20 0.92
CA THR A 75 3.39 -8.78 -0.42
C THR A 75 4.76 -8.91 -1.09
N ASP A 76 4.80 -9.63 -2.20
CA ASP A 76 5.93 -9.74 -3.13
C ASP A 76 5.76 -8.85 -4.37
N VAL A 77 4.87 -7.85 -4.29
CA VAL A 77 4.67 -6.88 -5.38
C VAL A 77 5.90 -5.99 -5.53
N GLU A 78 6.42 -5.92 -6.74
CA GLU A 78 7.57 -5.07 -7.09
C GLU A 78 7.18 -3.91 -8.02
N SER A 79 5.95 -3.93 -8.54
CA SER A 79 5.45 -2.91 -9.47
C SER A 79 3.94 -2.70 -9.34
N ILE A 80 3.47 -1.51 -9.70
CA ILE A 80 2.05 -1.14 -9.52
C ILE A 80 1.10 -2.05 -10.32
N ASP A 81 1.49 -2.55 -11.48
CA ASP A 81 0.67 -3.43 -12.34
C ASP A 81 0.42 -4.83 -11.74
N GLN A 82 1.30 -5.27 -10.83
CA GLN A 82 1.16 -6.54 -10.12
C GLN A 82 0.13 -6.46 -8.98
N ILE A 83 -0.28 -5.26 -8.57
CA ILE A 83 -1.29 -5.07 -7.54
C ILE A 83 -2.63 -5.62 -8.05
N THR A 84 -3.07 -6.71 -7.44
CA THR A 84 -4.34 -7.35 -7.81
C THR A 84 -5.52 -6.71 -7.08
N ARG A 85 -6.74 -6.95 -7.59
CA ARG A 85 -8.00 -6.62 -6.89
C ARG A 85 -8.02 -7.13 -5.44
N GLY A 86 -7.55 -8.35 -5.22
CA GLY A 86 -7.53 -8.95 -3.89
C GLY A 86 -6.62 -8.20 -2.93
N ILE A 87 -5.42 -7.82 -3.39
CA ILE A 87 -4.43 -7.05 -2.63
C ILE A 87 -5.00 -5.68 -2.26
N ALA A 88 -5.45 -4.91 -3.25
CA ALA A 88 -5.95 -3.55 -3.06
C ALA A 88 -7.25 -3.46 -2.23
N ASN A 89 -8.05 -4.53 -2.20
CA ASN A 89 -9.33 -4.53 -1.49
C ASN A 89 -9.30 -5.47 -0.28
N THR A 90 -9.53 -6.76 -0.49
CA THR A 90 -9.81 -7.71 0.59
C THR A 90 -8.65 -7.88 1.57
N HIS A 91 -7.42 -8.04 1.07
CA HIS A 91 -6.27 -8.27 1.94
C HIS A 91 -5.87 -7.00 2.69
N PHE A 92 -5.79 -5.86 2.00
CA PHE A 92 -5.48 -4.60 2.65
C PHE A 92 -6.50 -4.24 3.74
N ARG A 93 -7.82 -4.34 3.48
CA ARG A 93 -8.84 -4.05 4.50
C ARG A 93 -8.70 -4.93 5.74
N LYS A 94 -8.50 -6.24 5.53
CA LYS A 94 -8.30 -7.19 6.63
C LYS A 94 -7.03 -6.88 7.42
N TRP A 95 -5.95 -6.50 6.74
CA TRP A 95 -4.71 -6.12 7.38
C TRP A 95 -4.86 -4.80 8.17
N TYR A 96 -5.44 -3.77 7.54
CA TYR A 96 -5.66 -2.45 8.14
C TYR A 96 -6.46 -2.55 9.43
N LYS A 97 -7.62 -3.23 9.41
CA LYS A 97 -8.46 -3.42 10.61
C LYS A 97 -7.73 -4.13 11.77
N ARG A 98 -6.74 -4.97 11.48
CA ARG A 98 -5.97 -5.68 12.51
C ARG A 98 -4.77 -4.89 13.03
N LYS A 99 -4.21 -3.99 12.22
CA LYS A 99 -2.91 -3.36 12.46
C LYS A 99 -2.99 -1.87 12.73
N VAL A 100 -3.95 -1.19 12.14
CA VAL A 100 -4.14 0.26 12.26
C VAL A 100 -5.33 0.51 13.17
N TRP A 101 -5.07 1.18 14.29
CA TRP A 101 -6.04 1.48 15.33
C TRP A 101 -6.50 2.93 15.17
N ASP A 102 -7.34 3.19 14.18
CA ASP A 102 -7.92 4.51 13.93
C ASP A 102 -9.45 4.41 13.73
N SER A 103 -10.07 5.54 13.39
CA SER A 103 -11.51 5.62 13.10
C SER A 103 -11.86 5.50 11.61
N ALA A 104 -10.91 5.07 10.76
CA ALA A 104 -11.18 4.92 9.33
C ALA A 104 -12.11 3.73 9.08
N THR A 105 -13.18 3.98 8.32
CA THR A 105 -14.13 2.94 7.93
C THR A 105 -13.63 2.19 6.70
N GLU A 106 -14.17 1.00 6.43
CA GLU A 106 -13.86 0.29 5.18
C GLU A 106 -14.19 1.10 3.91
N ASN A 107 -15.22 1.96 4.00
CA ASN A 107 -15.55 2.87 2.91
C ASN A 107 -14.48 3.95 2.73
N ASP A 108 -13.91 4.47 3.81
CA ASP A 108 -12.79 5.42 3.72
C ASP A 108 -11.59 4.79 3.02
N LEU A 109 -11.26 3.54 3.36
CA LEU A 109 -10.19 2.79 2.72
C LEU A 109 -10.44 2.64 1.22
N LYS A 110 -11.67 2.23 0.86
CA LYS A 110 -12.09 2.08 -0.54
C LYS A 110 -11.98 3.40 -1.31
N VAL A 111 -12.49 4.49 -0.75
CA VAL A 111 -12.53 5.81 -1.40
C VAL A 111 -11.13 6.37 -1.57
N ALA A 112 -10.27 6.28 -0.55
CA ALA A 112 -8.90 6.75 -0.63
C ALA A 112 -8.12 6.01 -1.72
N LEU A 113 -8.16 4.68 -1.73
CA LEU A 113 -7.47 3.88 -2.76
C LEU A 113 -8.05 4.12 -4.15
N ARG A 114 -9.37 4.23 -4.28
CA ARG A 114 -9.98 4.54 -5.58
C ARG A 114 -9.47 5.87 -6.12
N LYS A 115 -9.46 6.93 -5.30
CA LYS A 115 -8.93 8.24 -5.68
C LYS A 115 -7.46 8.17 -6.07
N PHE A 116 -6.65 7.41 -5.33
CA PHE A 116 -5.24 7.22 -5.63
C PHE A 116 -5.02 6.51 -6.98
N PHE A 117 -5.67 5.37 -7.22
CA PHE A 117 -5.54 4.68 -8.51
C PHE A 117 -6.14 5.45 -9.68
N THR A 118 -7.17 6.27 -9.45
CA THR A 118 -7.68 7.21 -10.46
C THR A 118 -6.64 8.28 -10.78
N PHE A 119 -6.02 8.89 -9.76
CA PHE A 119 -4.92 9.84 -9.95
C PHE A 119 -3.75 9.23 -10.75
N LEU A 120 -3.33 8.01 -10.40
CA LEU A 120 -2.28 7.30 -11.14
C LEU A 120 -2.65 7.10 -12.62
N SER A 121 -3.90 6.73 -12.89
CA SER A 121 -4.36 6.49 -14.26
C SER A 121 -4.50 7.77 -15.08
N GLU A 122 -5.03 8.85 -14.48
CA GLU A 122 -5.38 10.08 -15.19
C GLU A 122 -4.19 11.05 -15.31
N GLU A 123 -3.42 11.23 -14.24
CA GLU A 123 -2.35 12.24 -14.18
C GLU A 123 -0.97 11.65 -14.51
N LYS A 124 -0.76 10.36 -14.26
CA LYS A 124 0.55 9.69 -14.45
C LYS A 124 0.57 8.68 -15.58
N GLY A 125 -0.56 8.37 -16.20
CA GLY A 125 -0.67 7.35 -17.23
C GLY A 125 -0.38 5.93 -16.74
N ILE A 126 -0.36 5.70 -15.41
CA ILE A 126 -0.09 4.39 -14.80
C ILE A 126 -1.43 3.68 -14.62
N THR A 127 -1.79 2.83 -15.57
CA THR A 127 -3.07 2.13 -15.54
C THR A 127 -2.98 0.81 -14.77
N ASN A 128 -3.76 0.66 -13.70
CA ASN A 128 -4.06 -0.64 -13.09
C ASN A 128 -5.57 -0.88 -13.02
N GLU A 129 -6.13 -1.37 -14.13
CA GLU A 129 -7.55 -1.68 -14.23
C GLU A 129 -8.00 -2.77 -13.24
N LYS A 130 -7.11 -3.70 -12.90
CA LYS A 130 -7.43 -4.81 -11.99
C LYS A 130 -7.72 -4.28 -10.59
N ALA A 131 -6.87 -3.39 -10.09
CA ALA A 131 -7.06 -2.71 -8.81
C ALA A 131 -8.32 -1.83 -8.84
N LEU A 132 -8.51 -1.02 -9.89
CA LEU A 132 -9.66 -0.14 -10.03
C LEU A 132 -11.01 -0.89 -10.06
N LYS A 133 -11.11 -2.01 -10.80
CA LYS A 133 -12.31 -2.88 -10.81
C LYS A 133 -12.61 -3.44 -9.42
N GLY A 134 -11.60 -3.61 -8.58
CA GLY A 134 -11.73 -4.03 -7.19
C GLY A 134 -12.30 -2.98 -6.25
N LEU A 135 -12.24 -1.71 -6.64
CA LEU A 135 -12.57 -0.55 -5.83
C LEU A 135 -13.84 0.18 -6.31
N LYS A 136 -14.52 -0.35 -7.35
CA LYS A 136 -15.90 0.01 -7.71
C LYS A 136 -16.86 -0.42 -6.62
#